data_AF-A0A3A5ARD3-F1
#
_entry.id   AF-A0A3A5ARD3-F1
#
_cell.length_a   1.000
_cell.length_b   1.000
_cell.length_c   1.000
_cell.angle_alpha   90.00
_cell.angle_beta   90.00
_cell.angle_gamma   90.00
#
_symmetry.space_group_name_H-M   'P 1'
#
loop_
_entity.id
_entity.type
_entity.pdbx_description
1 polymer ?
#
loop_
_entity_poly.entity_id
_entity_poly.type
_entity_poly.pdbx_seq_one_letter_code
_entity_poly.pdbx_strand_id
1 'polypeptide(L)'
;MKFLGWRPDFVLGLVLLTLMGCSVPTPPRPLTATAARQTLEAWNPTFVKVLKFYGFHESGDGSGHTRVAYVLLENPSDQKQAIFAAQFQLLTQPDGRQQWYLTSLVTHATAGLSRRWGWDNLMVPVTETGATGSG
;
A
#
# COMPACT_ATOMS: atom_id res chain seq x y z
N MET A 1 -59.99 -22.24 -1.26
CA MET A 1 -58.67 -21.66 -0.96
C MET A 1 -57.94 -21.45 -2.29
N LYS A 2 -57.86 -20.21 -2.78
CA LYS A 2 -57.14 -19.90 -4.03
C LYS A 2 -55.72 -19.49 -3.64
N PHE A 3 -54.74 -20.25 -4.13
CA PHE A 3 -53.32 -20.00 -3.93
C PHE A 3 -52.98 -18.57 -4.38
N LEU A 4 -52.32 -17.85 -3.49
CA LEU A 4 -51.84 -16.49 -3.65
C LEU A 4 -50.79 -16.49 -4.78
N GLY A 5 -51.25 -16.23 -6.02
CA GLY A 5 -50.40 -16.18 -7.20
C GLY A 5 -49.37 -15.07 -7.07
N TRP A 6 -48.11 -15.44 -6.84
CA TRP A 6 -46.99 -14.51 -6.96
C TRP A 6 -46.89 -14.04 -8.41
N ARG A 7 -47.00 -12.73 -8.61
CA ARG A 7 -46.81 -12.14 -9.94
C ARG A 7 -45.36 -12.39 -10.38
N PRO A 8 -45.11 -12.91 -11.60
CA PRO A 8 -43.77 -13.14 -12.12
C PRO A 8 -42.93 -11.85 -12.15
N ASP A 9 -43.59 -10.68 -12.23
CA ASP A 9 -42.96 -9.36 -12.14
C ASP A 9 -42.23 -9.12 -10.81
N PHE A 10 -42.75 -9.67 -9.70
CA PHE A 10 -42.13 -9.57 -8.39
C PHE A 10 -40.86 -10.42 -8.29
N VAL A 11 -40.88 -11.60 -8.91
CA VAL A 11 -39.72 -12.50 -8.97
C VAL A 11 -38.62 -11.88 -9.85
N LEU A 12 -39.00 -11.30 -11.00
CA LEU A 12 -38.06 -10.63 -11.90
C LEU A 12 -37.44 -9.38 -11.24
N GLY A 13 -38.25 -8.58 -10.54
CA GLY A 13 -37.79 -7.41 -9.79
C GLY A 13 -36.82 -7.78 -8.66
N LEU A 14 -37.08 -8.89 -7.95
CA LEU A 14 -36.19 -9.38 -6.89
C LEU A 14 -34.84 -9.88 -7.44
N VAL A 15 -34.86 -10.61 -8.57
CA VAL A 15 -33.64 -11.13 -9.22
C VAL A 15 -32.77 -9.99 -9.77
N LEU A 16 -33.37 -8.97 -10.38
CA LEU A 16 -32.64 -7.77 -10.83
C LEU A 16 -32.02 -6.98 -9.68
N LEU A 17 -32.69 -6.89 -8.54
CA LEU A 17 -32.16 -6.26 -7.32
C LEU A 17 -30.95 -7.01 -6.74
N THR A 18 -30.96 -8.35 -6.80
CA THR A 18 -29.82 -9.15 -6.33
C THR A 18 -28.60 -9.08 -7.26
N LEU A 19 -28.80 -8.81 -8.56
CA LEU A 19 -27.70 -8.73 -9.53
C LEU A 19 -26.99 -7.36 -9.53
N MET A 20 -27.65 -6.28 -9.13
CA MET A 20 -27.02 -4.95 -9.05
C MET A 20 -26.21 -4.69 -7.77
N GLY A 21 -26.29 -5.56 -6.77
CA GLY A 21 -25.60 -5.40 -5.47
C GLY A 21 -24.20 -6.00 -5.39
N CYS A 22 -23.74 -6.74 -6.39
CA CYS A 22 -22.42 -7.37 -6.37
C CYS A 22 -21.35 -6.37 -6.83
N SER A 23 -20.91 -5.49 -5.94
CA SER A 23 -19.63 -4.80 -6.10
C SER A 23 -18.52 -5.85 -6.12
N VAL A 24 -18.01 -6.18 -7.30
CA VAL A 24 -16.89 -7.12 -7.46
C VAL A 24 -15.70 -6.57 -6.67
N PRO A 25 -15.15 -7.32 -5.69
CA PRO A 25 -13.98 -6.88 -4.95
C PRO A 25 -12.85 -6.67 -5.96
N THR A 26 -12.43 -5.42 -6.12
CA THR A 26 -11.33 -5.09 -7.01
C THR A 26 -10.04 -5.55 -6.31
N PRO A 27 -9.24 -6.41 -6.93
CA PRO A 27 -8.01 -6.87 -6.30
C PRO A 27 -7.09 -5.66 -6.03
N PRO A 28 -6.39 -5.64 -4.89
CA PRO A 28 -5.49 -4.54 -4.55
C PRO A 28 -4.41 -4.43 -5.62
N ARG A 29 -4.14 -3.20 -6.05
CA ARG A 29 -3.09 -2.95 -7.03
C ARG A 29 -1.73 -3.36 -6.43
N PRO A 30 -0.88 -4.09 -7.17
CA PRO A 30 0.43 -4.48 -6.66
C PRO A 30 1.33 -3.25 -6.47
N LEU A 31 2.02 -3.17 -5.34
CA LEU A 31 2.98 -2.10 -5.08
C LEU A 31 4.14 -2.17 -6.09
N THR A 32 4.33 -1.10 -6.87
CA THR A 32 5.43 -1.00 -7.83
C THR A 32 6.68 -0.35 -7.20
N ALA A 33 7.87 -0.70 -7.70
CA ALA A 33 9.13 -0.12 -7.23
C ALA A 33 9.16 1.41 -7.47
N THR A 34 8.59 1.86 -8.58
CA THR A 34 8.47 3.28 -8.93
C THR A 34 7.60 4.03 -7.92
N ALA A 35 6.41 3.51 -7.60
CA ALA A 35 5.52 4.15 -6.63
C ALA A 35 6.13 4.19 -5.22
N ALA A 36 6.77 3.10 -4.79
CA ALA A 36 7.49 3.04 -3.52
C ALA A 36 8.63 4.06 -3.46
N ARG A 37 9.44 4.15 -4.52
CA ARG A 37 10.53 5.13 -4.63
C ARG A 37 10.01 6.56 -4.57
N GLN A 38 8.98 6.88 -5.36
CA GLN A 38 8.36 8.20 -5.36
C GLN A 38 7.81 8.57 -3.98
N THR A 39 7.18 7.61 -3.30
CA THR A 39 6.66 7.82 -1.94
C THR A 39 7.79 8.15 -0.94
N LEU A 40 8.93 7.45 -1.04
CA LEU A 40 10.10 7.73 -0.21
C LEU A 40 10.70 9.12 -0.49
N GLU A 41 10.86 9.48 -1.75
CA GLU A 41 11.39 10.79 -2.17
C GLU A 41 10.46 11.95 -1.76
N ALA A 42 9.13 11.74 -1.82
CA ALA A 42 8.13 12.75 -1.49
C ALA A 42 7.87 12.90 0.01
N TRP A 43 8.00 11.83 0.80
CA TRP A 43 7.64 11.84 2.22
C TRP A 43 8.46 12.84 3.05
N ASN A 44 9.78 12.89 2.84
CA ASN A 44 10.65 13.84 3.52
C ASN A 44 11.85 14.25 2.64
N PRO A 45 11.68 15.23 1.74
CA PRO A 45 12.73 15.62 0.79
C PRO A 45 13.95 16.27 1.45
N THR A 46 13.81 16.74 2.70
CA THR A 46 14.92 17.34 3.45
C THR A 46 15.86 16.30 4.05
N PHE A 47 15.37 15.07 4.24
CA PHE A 47 16.13 13.96 4.83
C PHE A 47 16.39 12.82 3.83
N VAL A 48 15.50 12.63 2.85
CA VAL A 48 15.52 11.45 1.98
C VAL A 48 15.87 11.86 0.56
N LYS A 49 17.03 11.38 0.10
CA LYS A 49 17.34 11.23 -1.32
C LYS A 49 17.62 9.76 -1.61
N VAL A 50 16.78 9.13 -2.42
CA VAL A 50 16.94 7.72 -2.79
C VAL A 50 18.07 7.61 -3.82
N LEU A 51 19.21 7.08 -3.40
CA LEU A 51 20.35 6.81 -4.30
C LEU A 51 20.18 5.48 -5.02
N LYS A 52 19.69 4.45 -4.32
CA LYS A 52 19.50 3.11 -4.88
C LYS A 52 18.31 2.42 -4.26
N PHE A 53 17.50 1.78 -5.10
CA PHE A 53 16.37 0.94 -4.70
C PHE A 53 16.73 -0.51 -5.05
N TYR A 54 16.92 -1.38 -4.05
CA TYR A 54 17.40 -2.75 -4.27
C TYR A 54 16.29 -3.74 -4.66
N GLY A 55 15.03 -3.28 -4.66
CA GLY A 55 13.87 -4.11 -4.94
C GLY A 55 13.07 -4.43 -3.68
N PHE A 56 11.95 -5.12 -3.87
CA PHE A 56 11.18 -5.67 -2.77
C PHE A 56 11.70 -7.05 -2.42
N HIS A 57 11.73 -7.32 -1.12
CA HIS A 57 12.01 -8.60 -0.53
C HIS A 57 10.71 -9.09 0.12
N GLU A 58 10.41 -10.36 -0.10
CA GLU A 58 9.23 -11.00 0.50
C GLU A 58 9.42 -11.06 2.02
N SER A 59 8.47 -10.51 2.77
CA SER A 59 8.34 -10.84 4.19
C SER A 59 7.85 -12.28 4.27
N GLY A 60 8.40 -13.07 5.18
CA GLY A 60 8.02 -14.49 5.37
C GLY A 60 6.58 -14.72 5.84
N ASP A 61 5.72 -13.70 5.86
CA ASP A 61 4.33 -13.80 6.29
C ASP A 61 3.39 -14.44 5.26
N GLY A 62 3.83 -14.58 4.00
CA GLY A 62 3.09 -15.26 2.92
C GLY A 62 1.76 -14.61 2.52
N SER A 63 1.34 -13.55 3.21
CA SER A 63 0.06 -12.86 3.01
C SER A 63 0.11 -11.88 1.84
N GLY A 64 1.32 -11.47 1.43
CA GLY A 64 1.52 -10.45 0.42
C GLY A 64 1.03 -9.05 0.84
N HIS A 65 0.60 -8.88 2.09
CA HIS A 65 0.13 -7.60 2.64
C HIS A 65 1.27 -6.73 3.17
N THR A 66 2.47 -7.30 3.31
CA THR A 66 3.68 -6.56 3.69
C THR A 66 4.72 -6.72 2.59
N ARG A 67 5.43 -5.63 2.28
CA ARG A 67 6.59 -5.63 1.38
C ARG A 67 7.70 -4.82 2.00
N VAL A 68 8.89 -5.39 2.07
CA VAL A 68 10.07 -4.69 2.58
C VAL A 68 11.00 -4.38 1.42
N ALA A 69 11.37 -3.13 1.24
CA ALA A 69 12.37 -2.72 0.27
C ALA A 69 13.63 -2.27 0.98
N TYR A 70 14.80 -2.77 0.57
CA TYR A 70 16.05 -2.17 1.00
C TYR A 70 16.39 -1.00 0.06
N VAL A 71 16.72 0.14 0.64
CA VAL A 71 17.02 1.37 -0.08
C VAL A 71 18.28 2.02 0.49
N LEU A 72 19.16 2.47 -0.39
CA LEU A 72 20.27 3.35 -0.01
C LEU A 72 19.77 4.78 -0.05
N LEU A 73 19.73 5.41 1.12
CA LEU A 73 19.33 6.80 1.26
C LEU A 73 20.54 7.67 1.59
N GLU A 74 20.53 8.87 1.03
CA GLU A 74 21.43 9.96 1.39
C GLU A 74 20.61 11.05 2.09
N ASN A 75 21.10 11.54 3.22
CA ASN A 75 20.60 12.76 3.82
C ASN A 75 21.22 13.98 3.10
N PRO A 76 20.44 14.81 2.40
CA PRO A 76 20.98 15.96 1.67
C PRO A 76 21.73 16.97 2.56
N SER A 77 21.40 17.03 3.85
CA SER A 77 21.95 18.03 4.78
C SER A 77 23.36 17.70 5.28
N ASP A 78 23.67 16.42 5.50
CA ASP A 78 24.99 15.98 6.00
C ASP A 78 25.71 14.99 5.07
N GLN A 79 25.12 14.71 3.89
CA GLN A 79 25.62 13.81 2.85
C GLN A 79 25.92 12.39 3.35
N LYS A 80 25.35 11.98 4.49
CA LYS A 80 25.53 10.62 5.01
C LYS A 80 24.64 9.66 4.25
N GLN A 81 25.24 8.53 3.88
CA GLN A 81 24.57 7.45 3.17
C GLN A 81 24.37 6.26 4.10
N ALA A 82 23.16 5.71 4.14
CA ALA A 82 22.86 4.53 4.91
C ALA A 82 21.81 3.66 4.22
N ILE A 83 21.88 2.35 4.47
CA ILE A 83 20.87 1.40 3.99
C ILE A 83 19.73 1.39 4.99
N PHE A 84 18.51 1.58 4.48
CA PHE A 84 17.27 1.48 5.23
C PHE A 84 16.41 0.33 4.69
N ALA A 85 15.70 -0.34 5.59
CA ALA A 85 14.56 -1.17 5.30
C ALA A 85 13.30 -0.28 5.32
N ALA A 86 12.70 -0.09 4.15
CA ALA A 86 11.42 0.57 3.98
C ALA A 86 10.31 -0.48 3.97
N GLN A 87 9.43 -0.45 4.97
CA GLN A 87 8.29 -1.35 5.06
C GLN A 87 7.05 -0.69 4.49
N PHE A 88 6.39 -1.42 3.59
CA PHE A 88 5.11 -1.06 3.02
C PHE A 88 4.05 -2.07 3.44
N GLN A 89 2.87 -1.58 3.81
CA GLN A 89 1.77 -2.43 4.22
C GLN A 89 0.49 -2.08 3.45
N LEU A 90 -0.22 -3.10 3.01
CA LEU A 90 -1.53 -3.01 2.42
C LEU A 90 -2.57 -2.98 3.55
N LEU A 91 -3.31 -1.89 3.63
CA LEU A 91 -4.33 -1.68 4.66
C LEU A 91 -5.71 -1.53 4.01
N THR A 92 -6.74 -2.09 4.67
CA THR A 92 -8.13 -1.90 4.29
C THR A 92 -8.68 -0.68 5.02
N GLN A 93 -9.15 0.30 4.27
CA GLN A 93 -9.81 1.50 4.76
C GLN A 93 -11.25 1.20 5.22
N PRO A 94 -11.87 2.08 6.03
CA PRO A 94 -13.26 1.90 6.47
C PRO A 94 -14.29 1.82 5.34
N ASP A 95 -13.96 2.35 4.16
CA ASP A 95 -14.78 2.26 2.95
C ASP A 95 -14.62 0.92 2.19
N GLY A 96 -13.83 -0.01 2.73
CA GLY A 96 -13.52 -1.31 2.15
C GLY A 96 -12.41 -1.31 1.10
N ARG A 97 -11.83 -0.15 0.77
CA ARG A 97 -10.75 -0.07 -0.23
C ARG A 97 -9.41 -0.45 0.38
N GLN A 98 -8.61 -1.17 -0.39
CA GLN A 98 -7.25 -1.52 0.02
C GLN A 98 -6.23 -0.55 -0.59
N GLN A 99 -5.30 -0.06 0.24
CA GLN A 99 -4.27 0.89 -0.18
C GLN A 99 -2.93 0.59 0.50
N TRP A 100 -1.84 0.78 -0.24
CA TRP A 100 -0.48 0.65 0.26
C TRP A 100 -0.06 1.90 1.03
N TYR A 101 0.63 1.68 2.15
CA TYR A 101 1.23 2.72 2.97
C TYR A 101 2.69 2.40 3.25
N LEU A 102 3.55 3.42 3.24
CA LEU A 102 4.86 3.34 3.88
C LEU A 102 4.65 3.44 5.39
N THR A 103 5.03 2.38 6.12
CA THR A 103 4.77 2.23 7.56
C THR A 103 6.00 2.31 8.44
N SER A 104 7.17 1.99 7.89
CA SER A 104 8.43 2.10 8.61
C SER A 104 9.59 2.35 7.65
N LEU A 105 10.60 3.07 8.13
CA LEU A 105 11.85 3.30 7.44
C LEU A 105 12.99 3.25 8.46
N VAL A 106 13.68 2.12 8.56
CA VAL A 106 14.67 1.89 9.62
C VAL A 106 15.99 1.38 9.08
N THR A 107 17.09 1.85 9.65
CA THR A 107 18.42 1.36 9.33
C THR A 107 18.87 0.31 10.34
N HIS A 108 19.51 -0.75 9.84
CA HIS A 108 20.20 -1.76 10.64
C HIS A 108 21.72 -1.52 10.68
N ALA A 109 22.20 -0.46 10.04
CA ALA A 109 23.62 -0.17 9.92
C ALA A 109 24.11 0.62 11.15
N THR A 110 24.56 -0.10 12.17
CA THR A 110 25.86 0.16 12.81
C THR A 110 26.27 -1.04 13.64
N ALA A 111 27.45 -1.56 13.35
CA ALA A 111 28.07 -2.67 14.06
C ALA A 111 28.12 -2.37 15.57
N GLY A 112 27.49 -3.25 16.36
CA GLY A 112 27.55 -3.26 17.83
C GLY A 112 26.44 -2.48 18.51
N LEU A 113 25.43 -3.18 19.05
CA LEU A 113 24.47 -2.82 20.13
C LEU A 113 23.89 -1.38 20.21
N SER A 114 24.10 -0.51 19.22
CA SER A 114 23.91 0.92 19.31
C SER A 114 22.79 1.34 18.35
N ARG A 115 21.64 1.64 18.96
CA ARG A 115 20.57 2.52 18.46
C ARG A 115 20.01 2.16 17.07
N ARG A 116 18.78 1.64 17.07
CA ARG A 116 17.91 1.65 15.89
C ARG A 116 17.60 3.10 15.51
N TRP A 117 18.00 3.51 14.30
CA TRP A 117 17.66 4.83 13.75
C TRP A 117 16.62 4.66 12.66
N GLY A 118 15.67 5.59 12.60
CA GLY A 118 14.64 5.61 11.58
C GLY A 118 13.30 6.07 12.12
N TRP A 119 12.27 5.79 11.34
CA TRP A 119 10.89 6.16 11.61
C TRP A 119 10.02 4.92 11.64
N ASP A 120 9.23 4.83 12.70
CA ASP A 120 8.15 3.85 12.83
C ASP A 120 6.82 4.55 12.82
N ASN A 121 5.78 3.75 12.60
CA ASN A 121 4.39 4.22 12.60
C ASN A 121 4.17 5.34 11.57
N LEU A 122 4.89 5.26 10.45
CA LEU A 122 4.56 6.07 9.30
C LEU A 122 3.17 5.64 8.80
N MET A 123 2.40 6.59 8.30
CA MET A 123 1.11 6.34 7.65
C MET A 123 1.05 7.15 6.37
N VAL A 124 2.07 6.97 5.53
CA VAL A 124 2.22 7.74 4.30
C VAL A 124 1.59 6.95 3.16
N PRO A 125 0.51 7.45 2.53
CA PRO A 125 -0.13 6.76 1.43
C PRO A 125 0.81 6.67 0.24
N VAL A 126 0.94 5.48 -0.35
CA VAL A 126 1.62 5.32 -1.63
C VAL A 126 0.77 5.98 -2.70
N THR A 127 1.33 7.01 -3.34
CA THR A 127 0.68 7.69 -4.44
C THR A 127 1.22 7.12 -5.74
N GLU A 128 0.38 6.40 -6.48
CA GLU A 128 0.74 6.00 -7.82
C GLU A 128 0.39 7.12 -8.79
N THR A 129 1.41 7.77 -9.32
CA THR A 129 1.24 8.74 -10.41
C THR A 129 0.88 7.98 -11.69
N GLY A 130 -0.36 7.53 -11.81
CA GLY A 130 -0.82 6.66 -12.89
C GLY A 130 -2.18 6.01 -12.66
N ALA A 131 -3.22 6.84 -12.48
CA ALA A 131 -4.61 6.61 -12.90
C ALA A 131 -5.52 7.65 -12.23
N THR A 132 -5.51 8.88 -12.73
CA THR A 132 -6.63 9.81 -12.54
C THR A 132 -6.81 10.55 -13.85
N GLY A 133 -7.80 10.11 -14.62
CA GLY A 133 -8.06 10.63 -15.96
C GLY A 133 -9.18 9.87 -16.65
N SER A 134 -10.34 9.80 -16.01
CA SER A 134 -11.61 9.49 -16.68
C SER A 134 -12.73 10.13 -15.86
N GLY A 135 -12.95 11.41 -16.14
CA GLY A 135 -14.18 12.17 -15.86
C GLY A 135 -14.55 12.89 -17.14
#